data_AF-A0AAJ6CIT2-F1
#
_entry.id   AF-A0AAJ6CIT2-F1
#
_cell.length_a   1.000
_cell.length_b   1.000
_cell.length_c   1.000
_cell.angle_alpha   90.00
_cell.angle_beta   90.00
_cell.angle_gamma   90.00
#
_symmetry.space_group_name_H-M   'P 1'
#
loop_
_entity.id
_entity.type
_entity.pdbx_description
1 polymer ?
#
loop_
_entity_poly.entity_id
_entity_poly.type
_entity_poly.pdbx_seq_one_letter_code
_entity_poly.pdbx_strand_id
1 'polypeptide(L)'
;MRASSVVRSGMPDGHKWIGWYGHFGGPTQKYIKTYAVSPFQQNPFAGVLKGYLFNGFRRVVANLPYSGLPFVVGYFVYTWGNQEFGYVNSKAGHIAHGGDHE
;
A
#
# COMPACT_ATOMS: atom_id res chain seq x y z
N MET A 1 -35.14 -12.20 47.90
CA MET A 1 -33.85 -12.26 47.14
C MET A 1 -34.20 -12.30 45.66
N ARG A 2 -33.74 -11.33 44.85
CA ARG A 2 -33.89 -11.45 43.39
C ARG A 2 -32.82 -12.44 42.90
N ALA A 3 -33.23 -13.42 42.09
CA ALA A 3 -32.29 -14.35 41.47
C ALA A 3 -31.25 -13.55 40.68
N SER A 4 -29.96 -13.74 40.99
CA SER A 4 -28.87 -13.17 40.19
C SER A 4 -28.98 -13.74 38.78
N SER A 5 -28.99 -12.87 37.76
CA SER A 5 -28.96 -13.29 36.37
C SER A 5 -27.78 -14.23 36.13
N VAL A 6 -28.03 -15.36 35.45
CA VAL A 6 -27.01 -16.33 35.03
C VAL A 6 -25.89 -15.59 34.32
N VAL A 7 -24.70 -15.56 34.94
CA VAL A 7 -23.47 -15.03 34.33
C VAL A 7 -23.19 -15.88 33.10
N ARG A 8 -23.34 -15.30 31.91
CA ARG A 8 -22.94 -15.97 30.67
C ARG A 8 -21.42 -16.07 30.66
N SER A 9 -20.95 -17.30 30.76
CA SER A 9 -19.56 -17.72 30.90
C SER A 9 -18.67 -17.28 29.74
N GLY A 10 -17.61 -16.53 30.08
CA GLY A 10 -16.40 -16.30 29.31
C GLY A 10 -15.33 -15.76 30.27
N MET A 11 -14.07 -16.19 30.13
CA MET A 11 -12.95 -15.59 30.89
C MET A 11 -12.85 -14.11 30.51
N PRO A 12 -12.61 -13.17 31.45
CA PRO A 12 -12.41 -11.77 31.11
C PRO A 12 -11.29 -11.61 30.07
N ASP A 13 -11.63 -11.05 28.92
CA ASP A 13 -10.66 -10.73 27.89
C ASP A 13 -9.86 -9.47 28.28
N GLY A 14 -8.60 -9.42 27.85
CA GLY A 14 -7.74 -8.24 28.05
C GLY A 14 -8.22 -7.01 27.28
N HIS A 15 -7.61 -5.85 27.57
CA HIS A 15 -7.95 -4.60 26.90
C HIS A 15 -7.66 -4.69 25.38
N LYS A 16 -8.62 -4.26 24.55
CA LYS A 16 -8.52 -4.27 23.08
C LYS A 16 -8.73 -2.87 22.54
N TRP A 17 -8.09 -2.55 21.42
CA TRP A 17 -8.21 -1.26 20.73
C TRP A 17 -9.48 -1.15 19.86
N ILE A 18 -10.22 -2.25 19.72
CA ILE A 18 -11.45 -2.32 18.93
C ILE A 18 -12.46 -3.24 19.62
N GLY A 19 -13.70 -2.79 19.75
CA GLY A 19 -14.81 -3.60 20.25
C GLY A 19 -15.77 -4.05 19.14
N TRP A 20 -17.07 -4.11 19.45
CA TRP A 20 -18.11 -4.59 18.52
C TRP A 20 -19.08 -3.46 18.11
N TYR A 21 -20.05 -3.76 17.25
CA TYR A 21 -21.16 -2.84 16.94
C TYR A 21 -21.81 -2.33 18.23
N GLY A 22 -21.90 -1.01 18.36
CA GLY A 22 -22.39 -0.32 19.57
C GLY A 22 -21.32 0.03 20.61
N HIS A 23 -20.12 -0.56 20.53
CA HIS A 23 -18.99 -0.27 21.42
C HIS A 23 -17.65 -0.45 20.70
N PHE A 24 -17.38 0.35 19.67
CA PHE A 24 -16.15 0.21 18.88
C PHE A 24 -14.88 0.66 19.61
N GLY A 25 -14.99 1.43 20.69
CA GLY A 25 -13.84 1.98 21.42
C GLY A 25 -13.29 3.31 20.88
N GLY A 26 -13.97 3.91 19.90
CA GLY A 26 -13.64 5.25 19.40
C GLY A 26 -14.15 6.38 20.31
N PRO A 27 -13.73 7.63 20.03
CA PRO A 27 -14.23 8.79 20.77
C PRO A 27 -15.74 8.97 20.58
N THR A 28 -16.39 9.58 21.57
CA THR A 28 -17.83 9.89 21.50
C THR A 28 -18.11 10.89 20.37
N GLN A 29 -18.95 10.52 19.41
CA GLN A 29 -19.35 11.38 18.30
C GLN A 29 -20.74 11.95 18.58
N LYS A 30 -20.90 13.27 18.41
CA LYS A 30 -22.18 13.97 18.56
C LYS A 30 -22.35 14.96 17.42
N TYR A 31 -23.59 15.13 16.95
CA TYR A 31 -23.99 16.10 15.92
C TYR A 31 -23.45 15.86 14.48
N ILE A 32 -22.89 14.69 14.19
CA ILE A 32 -22.52 14.29 12.82
C ILE A 32 -23.73 13.57 12.18
N LYS A 33 -24.19 14.06 11.03
CA LYS A 33 -25.28 13.46 10.26
C LYS A 33 -24.73 12.91 8.94
N THR A 34 -24.98 11.64 8.67
CA THR A 34 -24.53 10.97 7.43
C THR A 34 -25.75 10.64 6.57
N TYR A 35 -25.67 10.96 5.29
CA TYR A 35 -26.72 10.70 4.30
C TYR A 35 -26.17 9.75 3.23
N ALA A 36 -27.02 8.84 2.75
CA ALA A 36 -26.69 7.92 1.67
C ALA A 36 -27.91 7.72 0.78
N VAL A 37 -27.68 7.44 -0.50
CA VAL A 37 -28.71 7.08 -1.49
C VAL A 37 -28.62 5.58 -1.79
N SER A 38 -29.75 4.91 -1.98
CA SER A 38 -29.76 3.48 -2.32
C SER A 38 -28.92 3.21 -3.58
N PRO A 39 -28.06 2.18 -3.61
CA PRO A 39 -27.29 1.83 -4.81
C PRO A 39 -28.17 1.54 -6.04
N PHE A 40 -29.39 1.04 -5.84
CA PHE A 40 -30.35 0.78 -6.93
C PHE A 40 -30.93 2.06 -7.55
N GLN A 41 -30.71 3.22 -6.93
CA GLN A 41 -31.14 4.52 -7.43
C GLN A 41 -29.98 5.32 -8.04
N GLN A 42 -28.76 4.76 -8.05
CA GLN A 42 -27.56 5.39 -8.59
C GLN A 42 -27.07 4.65 -9.83
N ASN A 43 -26.39 5.36 -10.73
CA ASN A 43 -25.61 4.71 -11.78
C ASN A 43 -24.22 4.37 -11.21
N PRO A 44 -23.87 3.08 -11.07
CA PRO A 44 -22.65 2.65 -10.38
C PRO A 44 -21.35 3.09 -11.07
N PHE A 45 -21.38 3.37 -12.38
CA PHE A 45 -20.20 3.79 -13.14
C PHE A 45 -20.26 5.25 -13.59
N ALA A 46 -21.18 6.04 -13.04
CA ALA A 46 -21.28 7.46 -13.35
C ALA A 46 -19.93 8.17 -13.08
N GLY A 47 -19.36 8.75 -14.14
CA GLY A 47 -18.13 9.54 -14.04
C GLY A 47 -16.85 8.75 -13.78
N VAL A 48 -16.87 7.41 -13.87
CA VAL A 48 -15.67 6.59 -13.58
C VAL A 48 -14.51 6.93 -14.51
N LEU A 49 -14.72 7.09 -15.81
CA LEU A 49 -13.63 7.42 -16.75
C LEU A 49 -13.01 8.80 -16.47
N LYS A 50 -13.83 9.85 -16.39
CA LYS A 50 -13.36 11.21 -16.09
C LYS A 50 -12.73 11.28 -14.69
N GLY A 51 -13.34 10.63 -13.71
CA GLY A 51 -12.83 10.56 -12.33
C GLY A 51 -11.50 9.85 -12.25
N TYR A 52 -11.38 8.63 -12.78
CA TYR A 52 -10.14 7.85 -12.71
C TYR A 52 -9.02 8.41 -13.55
N LEU A 53 -9.28 8.92 -14.77
CA LEU A 53 -8.20 9.43 -15.61
C LEU A 53 -7.51 10.63 -14.96
N PHE A 54 -8.26 11.67 -14.58
CA PHE A 54 -7.66 12.88 -14.02
C PHE A 54 -7.24 12.69 -12.55
N ASN A 55 -8.10 12.09 -11.71
CA ASN A 55 -7.77 11.91 -10.30
C ASN A 55 -6.74 10.79 -10.09
N GLY A 56 -6.82 9.71 -10.88
CA GLY A 56 -5.84 8.63 -10.85
C GLY A 56 -4.47 9.12 -11.30
N PHE A 57 -4.37 9.86 -12.41
CA PHE A 57 -3.11 10.47 -12.84
C PHE A 57 -2.52 11.37 -11.75
N ARG A 58 -3.32 12.28 -11.18
CA ARG A 58 -2.89 13.14 -10.06
C ARG A 58 -2.34 12.34 -8.88
N ARG A 59 -2.98 11.22 -8.53
CA ARG A 59 -2.54 10.34 -7.44
C ARG A 59 -1.25 9.59 -7.78
N VAL A 60 -1.10 9.11 -9.01
CA VAL A 60 0.10 8.41 -9.47
C VAL A 60 1.29 9.37 -9.44
N VAL A 61 1.16 10.55 -10.02
CA VAL A 61 2.25 11.55 -10.05
C VAL A 61 2.67 11.96 -8.64
N ALA A 62 1.73 12.11 -7.70
CA ALA A 62 2.06 12.45 -6.31
C ALA A 62 2.87 11.37 -5.59
N ASN A 63 2.72 10.09 -5.96
CA ASN A 63 3.44 8.98 -5.35
C ASN A 63 4.69 8.57 -6.13
N LEU A 64 4.80 8.98 -7.40
CA LEU A 64 5.87 8.60 -8.31
C LEU A 64 7.28 8.94 -7.78
N PRO A 65 7.55 10.03 -7.05
CA PRO A 65 8.88 10.26 -6.50
C PRO A 65 9.32 9.20 -5.50
N TYR A 66 8.38 8.64 -4.71
CA TYR A 66 8.69 7.67 -3.67
C TYR A 66 8.90 6.26 -4.22
N SER A 67 8.15 5.88 -5.25
CA SER A 67 8.27 4.55 -5.86
C SER A 67 9.15 4.55 -7.11
N GLY A 68 9.00 5.56 -7.96
CA GLY A 68 9.70 5.69 -9.24
C GLY A 68 11.20 5.90 -9.05
N LEU A 69 11.64 6.67 -8.05
CA LEU A 69 13.06 6.89 -7.82
C LEU A 69 13.82 5.57 -7.51
N PRO A 70 13.37 4.72 -6.55
CA PRO A 70 13.94 3.38 -6.37
C PRO A 70 13.96 2.51 -7.63
N PHE A 71 12.88 2.52 -8.42
CA PHE A 71 12.83 1.73 -9.66
C PHE A 71 13.83 2.22 -10.71
N VAL A 72 13.96 3.53 -10.88
CA VAL A 72 14.92 4.13 -11.82
C VAL A 72 16.35 3.80 -11.40
N VAL A 73 16.68 3.95 -10.11
CA VAL A 73 18.01 3.60 -9.59
C VAL A 73 18.28 2.11 -9.78
N GLY A 74 17.34 1.24 -9.42
CA GLY A 74 17.48 -0.21 -9.58
C GLY A 74 17.69 -0.61 -11.04
N TYR A 75 16.97 0.01 -11.97
CA TYR A 75 17.12 -0.23 -13.40
C TYR A 75 18.50 0.21 -13.91
N PHE A 76 19.01 1.35 -13.47
CA PHE A 76 20.35 1.82 -13.84
C PHE A 76 21.45 0.90 -13.30
N VAL A 77 21.36 0.48 -12.04
CA VAL A 77 22.33 -0.47 -11.45
C VAL A 77 22.30 -1.81 -12.20
N TYR A 78 21.10 -2.32 -12.52
CA TYR A 78 20.92 -3.56 -13.25
C TYR A 78 21.52 -3.50 -14.66
N THR A 79 21.22 -2.44 -15.40
CA THR A 79 21.71 -2.26 -16.78
C THR A 79 23.23 -2.09 -16.82
N TRP A 80 23.79 -1.30 -15.91
CA TRP A 80 25.24 -1.19 -15.74
C TRP A 80 25.88 -2.54 -15.39
N GLY A 81 25.33 -3.26 -14.40
CA GLY A 81 25.88 -4.55 -13.97
C GLY A 81 25.88 -5.60 -15.08
N ASN A 82 24.84 -5.65 -15.91
CA ASN A 82 24.80 -6.56 -17.07
C ASN A 82 25.85 -6.19 -18.14
N GLN A 83 26.05 -4.90 -18.40
CA GLN A 83 27.06 -4.44 -19.37
C GLN A 83 28.46 -4.75 -18.87
N GLU A 84 28.74 -4.46 -17.60
CA GLU A 84 30.03 -4.73 -16.97
C GLU A 84 30.34 -6.23 -16.94
N PHE A 85 29.37 -7.04 -16.52
CA PHE A 85 29.50 -8.50 -16.57
C PHE A 85 29.81 -9.01 -17.98
N GLY A 86 29.13 -8.47 -19.00
CA GLY A 86 29.39 -8.81 -20.40
C GLY A 86 30.79 -8.38 -20.88
N TYR A 87 31.25 -7.20 -20.45
CA TYR A 87 32.58 -6.69 -20.79
C TYR A 87 33.70 -7.50 -20.14
N VAL A 88 33.61 -7.75 -18.83
CA VAL A 88 34.63 -8.50 -18.08
C VAL A 88 34.80 -9.91 -18.64
N ASN A 89 33.71 -10.59 -19.01
CA ASN A 89 33.75 -11.92 -19.62
C ASN A 89 34.07 -11.91 -21.12
N SER A 90 34.28 -10.74 -21.73
CA SER A 90 34.68 -10.63 -23.13
C SER A 90 36.19 -10.80 -23.28
N LYS A 91 36.64 -11.12 -24.51
CA LYS A 91 38.08 -11.20 -24.82
C LYS A 91 38.81 -9.89 -24.51
N ALA A 92 38.19 -8.75 -24.82
CA ALA A 92 38.77 -7.43 -24.58
C ALA A 92 38.89 -7.14 -23.08
N GLY A 93 37.89 -7.53 -22.28
CA GLY A 93 37.93 -7.39 -20.81
C GLY A 93 39.02 -8.25 -20.17
N HIS A 94 39.16 -9.51 -20.59
CA HIS A 94 40.24 -10.37 -20.10
C HIS A 94 41.64 -9.83 -20.43
N ILE A 95 41.82 -9.19 -21.60
CA ILE A 95 43.11 -8.56 -21.97
C ILE A 95 43.36 -7.31 -21.12
N ALA A 96 42.34 -6.47 -20.93
CA ALA A 96 42.46 -5.24 -20.16
C ALA A 96 42.70 -5.48 -18.66
N HIS A 97 42.10 -6.51 -18.07
CA HIS A 97 42.28 -6.87 -16.65
C HIS A 97 43.42 -7.86 -16.39
N GLY A 98 43.85 -8.62 -17.40
CA GLY A 98 44.96 -9.58 -17.29
C GLY A 98 46.34 -8.94 -17.40
N GLY A 99 46.45 -7.74 -17.97
CA GLY A 99 47.71 -7.00 -18.16
C GLY A 99 48.26 -6.32 -16.90
N ASP A 100 47.51 -6.29 -15.79
CA ASP A 100 47.94 -5.68 -14.52
C ASP A 100 48.77 -6.66 -13.63
N HIS A 101 49.01 -7.89 -14.09
CA HIS A 101 49.72 -8.96 -13.38
C HIS A 101 51.10 -9.32 -13.99
N GLU A 102 51.78 -8.37 -14.65
CA GLU A 102 53.18 -8.47 -15.08
C GLU A 102 54.04 -7.32 -14.55
#